data_AF-A0A177A630-F1
#
_entry.id   AF-A0A177A630-F1
#
_cell.length_a   1.000
_cell.length_b   1.000
_cell.length_c   1.000
_cell.angle_alpha   90.00
_cell.angle_beta   90.00
_cell.angle_gamma   90.00
#
_symmetry.space_group_name_H-M   'P 1'
#
loop_
_entity.id
_entity.type
_entity.pdbx_description
1 polymer ?
#
loop_
_entity_poly.entity_id
_entity_poly.type
_entity_poly.pdbx_seq_one_letter_code
_entity_poly.pdbx_strand_id
1 'polypeptide(L)'
;MSQLEIIFSDGYTGVKGYPAANAPLFGSEFFSLLAASVHPFGRGSVHMKSTNINTPPAIDSKYLQNPYDLHSMIVAAKFMRSIATAAPMSSVWTTEYEPGSAVATDADWEAYARANTLSIYHSVGTCAMLPRKDGGVVDPKLRVYGVSRLRVVDASIIPIIPGAHI
;
A
#
# COMPACT_ATOMS: atom_id res chain seq x y z
N MET A 1 -12.57 -0.21 12.91
CA MET A 1 -11.91 0.72 11.98
C MET A 1 -10.64 0.06 11.49
N SER A 2 -10.34 0.15 10.19
CA SER A 2 -9.00 -0.17 9.71
C SER A 2 -8.01 0.79 10.36
N GLN A 3 -6.85 0.28 10.75
CA GLN A 3 -5.76 1.14 11.21
C GLN A 3 -5.12 1.78 9.97
N LEU A 4 -4.99 3.10 10.01
CA LEU A 4 -4.38 3.89 8.95
C LEU A 4 -3.06 4.45 9.42
N GLU A 5 -2.09 4.42 8.53
CA GLU A 5 -0.86 5.21 8.62
C GLU A 5 -1.02 6.44 7.73
N ILE A 6 -0.70 7.63 8.27
CA ILE A 6 -0.72 8.89 7.55
C ILE A 6 0.71 9.32 7.33
N ILE A 7 1.09 9.50 6.07
CA ILE A 7 2.47 9.79 5.67
C ILE A 7 2.50 11.17 5.03
N PHE A 8 3.45 12.00 5.49
CA PHE A 8 3.76 13.30 4.93
C PHE A 8 5.05 13.14 4.14
N SER A 9 4.98 13.40 2.83
CA SER A 9 6.14 13.36 1.94
C SER A 9 6.43 14.77 1.45
N ASP A 10 7.69 15.17 1.50
CA ASP A 10 8.18 16.28 0.69
C ASP A 10 8.12 15.88 -0.79
N GLY A 11 7.75 16.82 -1.64
CA GLY A 11 7.55 16.56 -3.06
C GLY A 11 6.24 15.83 -3.41
N TYR A 12 6.19 15.37 -4.65
CA TYR A 12 5.07 14.63 -5.21
C TYR A 12 5.30 13.11 -5.09
N THR A 13 4.34 12.41 -4.50
CA THR A 13 4.28 10.95 -4.41
C THR A 13 2.91 10.47 -4.88
N GLY A 14 2.85 9.84 -6.05
CA GLY A 14 1.61 9.34 -6.66
C GLY A 14 1.87 8.67 -8.01
N VAL A 15 0.80 8.24 -8.70
CA VAL A 15 0.89 7.51 -9.98
C VAL A 15 0.97 8.41 -11.22
N LYS A 16 0.47 9.64 -11.16
CA LYS A 16 0.43 10.59 -12.29
C LYS A 16 1.79 11.16 -12.66
N GLY A 17 2.73 11.19 -11.71
CA GLY A 17 4.06 11.78 -11.89
C GLY A 17 4.08 13.30 -11.75
N TYR A 18 5.29 13.84 -11.64
CA TYR A 18 5.51 15.29 -11.67
C TYR A 18 4.98 15.89 -12.99
N PRO A 19 4.49 17.14 -12.97
CA PRO A 19 4.08 17.84 -14.18
C PRO A 19 5.19 17.84 -15.24
N ALA A 20 4.84 17.59 -16.49
CA ALA A 20 5.78 17.65 -17.62
C ALA A 20 6.28 19.08 -17.87
N ALA A 21 7.43 19.23 -18.54
CA ALA A 21 8.09 20.53 -18.80
C ALA A 21 7.20 21.60 -19.45
N ASN A 22 6.19 21.18 -20.21
CA ASN A 22 5.24 22.05 -20.90
C ASN A 22 3.92 22.26 -20.14
N ALA A 23 3.76 21.70 -18.95
CA ALA A 23 2.55 21.82 -18.16
C ALA A 23 2.60 23.05 -17.23
N PRO A 24 1.45 23.67 -16.89
CA PRO A 24 1.41 24.88 -16.06
C PRO A 24 2.04 24.75 -14.68
N LEU A 25 2.06 23.53 -14.11
CA LEU A 25 2.62 23.24 -12.78
C LEU A 25 4.08 22.76 -12.84
N PHE A 26 4.74 22.83 -14.00
CA PHE A 26 6.15 22.47 -14.10
C PHE A 26 7.02 23.34 -13.18
N GLY A 27 7.96 22.72 -12.48
CA GLY A 27 8.84 23.40 -11.53
C GLY A 27 8.15 23.89 -10.26
N SER A 28 6.86 23.58 -10.06
CA SER A 28 6.17 23.88 -8.81
C SER A 28 6.66 22.98 -7.68
N GLU A 29 6.57 23.50 -6.45
CA GLU A 29 6.82 22.73 -5.23
C GLU A 29 5.60 21.89 -4.86
N PHE A 30 5.85 20.72 -4.29
CA PHE A 30 4.82 19.77 -3.88
C PHE A 30 5.10 19.29 -2.46
N PHE A 31 4.03 18.94 -1.75
CA PHE A 31 4.08 17.98 -0.66
C PHE A 31 2.87 17.06 -0.81
N SER A 32 3.00 15.83 -0.32
CA SER A 32 1.98 14.80 -0.49
C SER A 32 1.50 14.28 0.85
N LEU A 33 0.19 14.13 0.98
CA LEU A 33 -0.45 13.41 2.07
C LEU A 33 -0.87 12.04 1.54
N LEU A 34 -0.31 10.99 2.11
CA LEU A 34 -0.62 9.60 1.75
C LEU A 34 -1.30 8.93 2.94
N ALA A 35 -2.15 7.96 2.62
CA ALA A 35 -2.68 7.05 3.62
C ALA A 35 -2.38 5.61 3.21
N ALA A 36 -1.98 4.78 4.18
CA ALA A 36 -1.80 3.36 3.99
C ALA A 36 -2.71 2.58 4.94
N SER A 37 -3.37 1.54 4.41
CA SER A 37 -4.02 0.52 5.24
C SER A 37 -2.95 -0.40 5.80
N VAL A 38 -2.73 -0.36 7.12
CA VAL A 38 -1.66 -1.16 7.76
C VAL A 38 -2.14 -2.52 8.25
N HIS A 39 -3.43 -2.84 8.10
CA HIS A 39 -3.97 -4.17 8.35
C HIS A 39 -4.97 -4.56 7.25
N PRO A 40 -4.53 -4.68 5.98
CA PRO A 40 -5.42 -5.07 4.89
C PRO A 40 -5.88 -6.52 5.06
N PHE A 41 -7.11 -6.79 4.65
CA PHE A 41 -7.70 -8.12 4.64
C PHE A 41 -7.32 -8.92 3.40
N GLY A 42 -7.08 -8.24 2.28
CA GLY A 42 -6.59 -8.83 1.04
C GLY A 42 -5.29 -9.62 1.26
N ARG A 43 -5.15 -10.72 0.54
CA ARG A 43 -3.93 -11.53 0.51
C ARG A 43 -3.55 -11.78 -0.93
N GLY A 44 -2.31 -11.43 -1.26
CA GLY A 44 -1.71 -11.70 -2.56
C GLY A 44 -0.97 -13.03 -2.61
N SER A 45 -0.17 -13.20 -3.66
CA SER A 45 0.74 -14.33 -3.80
C SER A 45 2.02 -13.96 -4.53
N VAL A 46 3.05 -14.77 -4.29
CA VAL A 46 4.30 -14.76 -5.06
C VAL A 46 4.61 -16.19 -5.51
N HIS A 47 4.78 -16.41 -6.80
CA HIS A 47 5.03 -17.73 -7.37
C HIS A 47 6.04 -17.69 -8.51
N MET A 48 6.75 -18.81 -8.72
CA MET A 48 7.62 -18.96 -9.87
C MET A 48 6.82 -18.91 -11.18
N LYS A 49 7.36 -18.24 -12.21
CA LYS A 49 6.82 -18.28 -13.58
C LYS A 49 7.53 -19.29 -14.47
N SER A 50 8.74 -19.69 -14.09
CA SER A 50 9.67 -20.45 -14.91
C SER A 50 10.64 -21.21 -14.01
N THR A 51 11.27 -22.25 -14.54
CA THR A 51 12.39 -22.96 -13.91
C THR A 51 13.72 -22.19 -14.04
N ASN A 52 13.77 -21.16 -14.89
CA ASN A 52 14.94 -20.27 -14.98
C ASN A 52 14.94 -19.29 -13.79
N ILE A 53 15.97 -19.40 -12.94
CA ILE A 53 16.14 -18.59 -11.73
C ILE A 53 16.24 -17.08 -12.00
N ASN A 54 16.59 -16.68 -13.22
CA ASN A 54 16.70 -15.27 -13.61
C ASN A 54 15.36 -14.67 -14.05
N THR A 55 14.30 -15.48 -14.14
CA THR A 55 12.95 -14.98 -14.47
C THR A 55 12.31 -14.40 -13.22
N PRO A 56 11.89 -13.12 -13.20
CA PRO A 56 11.18 -12.55 -12.07
C PRO A 56 9.90 -13.33 -11.73
N PRO A 57 9.55 -13.45 -10.44
CA PRO A 57 8.36 -14.18 -10.02
C PRO A 57 7.07 -13.47 -10.50
N ALA A 58 5.97 -14.20 -10.47
CA ALA A 58 4.63 -13.62 -10.53
C ALA A 58 4.29 -13.09 -9.15
N ILE A 59 4.08 -11.78 -9.07
CA ILE A 59 3.61 -11.11 -7.87
C ILE A 59 2.22 -10.58 -8.19
N ASP A 60 1.22 -11.07 -7.46
CA ASP A 60 -0.15 -10.55 -7.51
C ASP A 60 -0.56 -10.16 -6.09
N SER A 61 -0.48 -8.87 -5.77
CA SER A 61 -0.82 -8.35 -4.44
C SER A 61 -2.31 -8.39 -4.14
N LYS A 62 -3.18 -8.51 -5.16
CA LYS A 62 -4.65 -8.49 -5.03
C LYS A 62 -5.17 -7.27 -4.26
N TYR A 63 -4.52 -6.11 -4.44
CA TYR A 63 -4.95 -4.87 -3.79
C TYR A 63 -6.43 -4.59 -4.03
N LEU A 64 -7.13 -4.16 -2.98
CA LEU A 64 -8.53 -3.73 -3.01
C LEU A 64 -9.54 -4.79 -3.51
N GLN A 65 -9.15 -6.07 -3.63
CA GLN A 65 -10.11 -7.14 -3.93
C GLN A 65 -11.06 -7.38 -2.76
N ASN A 66 -10.61 -7.15 -1.53
CA ASN A 66 -11.49 -7.15 -0.37
C ASN A 66 -12.26 -5.81 -0.31
N PRO A 67 -13.61 -5.84 -0.24
CA PRO A 67 -14.41 -4.60 -0.21
C PRO A 67 -14.11 -3.73 1.01
N TYR A 68 -13.68 -4.29 2.14
CA TYR A 68 -13.27 -3.52 3.32
C TYR A 68 -11.98 -2.72 3.08
N ASP A 69 -11.03 -3.28 2.33
CA ASP A 69 -9.79 -2.57 1.99
C ASP A 69 -10.09 -1.40 1.05
N LEU A 70 -10.93 -1.62 0.04
CA LEU A 70 -11.39 -0.56 -0.86
C LEU A 70 -12.10 0.55 -0.11
N HIS A 71 -13.09 0.20 0.72
CA HIS A 71 -13.82 1.17 1.51
C HIS A 71 -12.89 1.96 2.44
N SER A 72 -11.94 1.29 3.08
CA SER A 72 -10.94 1.93 3.94
C SER A 72 -10.10 2.96 3.17
N MET A 73 -9.65 2.62 1.96
CA MET A 73 -8.87 3.55 1.14
C MET A 73 -9.69 4.74 0.65
N ILE A 74 -10.97 4.55 0.32
CA ILE A 74 -11.88 5.67 -0.04
C ILE A 74 -12.05 6.63 1.15
N VAL A 75 -12.34 6.09 2.34
CA VAL A 75 -12.47 6.90 3.55
C VAL A 75 -11.17 7.62 3.88
N ALA A 76 -10.03 6.93 3.76
CA ALA A 76 -8.72 7.51 4.00
C ALA A 76 -8.40 8.66 3.04
N ALA A 77 -8.69 8.50 1.74
CA ALA A 77 -8.46 9.55 0.74
C ALA A 77 -9.33 10.80 0.98
N LYS A 78 -10.61 10.61 1.30
CA LYS A 78 -11.50 11.69 1.74
C LYS A 78 -10.97 12.39 2.98
N PHE A 79 -10.46 11.62 3.94
CA PHE A 79 -9.87 12.15 5.16
C PHE A 79 -8.59 12.95 4.89
N MET A 80 -7.72 12.51 3.99
CA MET A 80 -6.51 13.27 3.60
C MET A 80 -6.87 14.65 3.04
N ARG A 81 -7.88 14.73 2.17
CA ARG A 81 -8.38 16.03 1.68
C ARG A 81 -8.92 16.90 2.82
N SER A 82 -9.62 16.30 3.80
CA SER A 82 -10.10 17.05 4.96
C SER A 82 -8.95 17.61 5.82
N ILE A 83 -7.84 16.87 5.96
CA ILE A 83 -6.63 17.35 6.64
C ILE A 83 -6.00 18.50 5.86
N ALA A 84 -5.83 18.33 4.54
CA ALA A 84 -5.22 19.32 3.66
C ALA A 84 -5.94 20.68 3.71
N THR A 85 -7.26 20.64 3.80
CA THR A 85 -8.14 21.82 3.79
C THR A 85 -8.46 22.38 5.17
N ALA A 86 -8.05 21.70 6.25
CA ALA A 86 -8.20 22.18 7.61
C ALA A 86 -7.03 23.09 8.03
N ALA A 87 -7.29 24.03 8.95
CA ALA A 87 -6.22 24.80 9.58
C ALA A 87 -5.36 23.89 10.50
N PRO A 88 -4.03 24.09 10.59
CA PRO A 88 -3.25 25.14 9.93
C PRO A 88 -2.80 24.78 8.51
N MET A 89 -3.00 23.54 8.05
CA MET A 89 -2.51 23.06 6.76
C MET A 89 -3.01 23.89 5.57
N SER A 90 -4.26 24.34 5.64
CA SER A 90 -4.88 25.18 4.61
C SER A 90 -4.17 26.51 4.37
N SER A 91 -3.31 26.97 5.29
CA SER A 91 -2.48 28.17 5.09
C SER A 91 -1.35 27.96 4.07
N VAL A 92 -0.94 26.71 3.83
CA VAL A 92 0.13 26.34 2.89
C VAL A 92 -0.36 25.44 1.75
N TRP A 93 -1.59 24.93 1.83
CA TRP A 93 -2.20 24.12 0.76
C TRP A 93 -2.78 25.00 -0.35
N THR A 94 -2.02 25.21 -1.43
CA THR A 94 -2.41 26.09 -2.54
C THR A 94 -3.51 25.48 -3.41
N THR A 95 -3.31 24.24 -3.88
CA THR A 95 -4.26 23.54 -4.74
C THR A 95 -4.02 22.03 -4.68
N GLU A 96 -5.07 21.24 -4.92
CA GLU A 96 -4.96 19.77 -4.96
C GLU A 96 -4.61 19.31 -6.37
N TYR A 97 -3.38 18.79 -6.55
CA TYR A 97 -2.91 18.27 -7.83
C TYR A 97 -3.49 16.89 -8.17
N GLU A 98 -3.62 16.05 -7.15
CA GLU A 98 -4.28 14.74 -7.18
C GLU A 98 -4.99 14.49 -5.84
N PRO A 99 -6.18 13.87 -5.84
CA PRO A 99 -7.03 13.54 -7.00
C PRO A 99 -7.53 14.76 -7.81
N GLY A 100 -7.49 15.95 -7.21
CA GLY A 100 -8.08 17.18 -7.76
C GLY A 100 -9.55 17.32 -7.38
N SER A 101 -10.02 18.57 -7.37
CA SER A 101 -11.36 18.94 -6.85
C SER A 101 -12.55 18.32 -7.61
N ALA A 102 -12.33 17.82 -8.82
CA ALA A 102 -13.35 17.16 -9.63
C ALA A 102 -13.77 15.79 -9.06
N VAL A 103 -12.92 15.13 -8.28
CA VAL A 103 -13.27 13.88 -7.59
C VAL A 103 -14.13 14.22 -6.38
N ALA A 104 -15.45 14.06 -6.49
CA ALA A 104 -16.39 14.52 -5.45
C ALA A 104 -17.43 13.47 -5.06
N THR A 105 -17.85 12.63 -5.99
CA THR A 105 -18.86 11.59 -5.75
C THR A 105 -18.22 10.30 -5.25
N ASP A 106 -19.01 9.41 -4.63
CA ASP A 106 -18.51 8.10 -4.18
C ASP A 106 -17.92 7.28 -5.34
N ALA A 107 -18.50 7.39 -6.54
CA ALA A 107 -17.99 6.74 -7.73
C ALA A 107 -16.62 7.31 -8.15
N ASP A 108 -16.42 8.62 -8.08
CA ASP A 108 -15.12 9.24 -8.38
C ASP A 108 -14.06 8.78 -7.39
N TRP A 109 -14.40 8.71 -6.09
CA TRP A 109 -13.49 8.27 -5.05
C TRP A 109 -13.12 6.79 -5.20
N GLU A 110 -14.07 5.93 -5.55
CA GLU A 110 -13.79 4.53 -5.84
C GLU A 110 -12.86 4.40 -7.06
N ALA A 111 -13.17 5.10 -8.15
CA ALA A 111 -12.35 5.09 -9.36
C ALA A 111 -10.92 5.59 -9.06
N TYR A 112 -10.79 6.67 -8.30
CA TYR A 112 -9.51 7.19 -7.85
C TYR A 112 -8.75 6.17 -7.00
N ALA A 113 -9.37 5.60 -5.97
CA ALA A 113 -8.74 4.61 -5.10
C ALA A 113 -8.22 3.40 -5.89
N ARG A 114 -9.00 2.88 -6.85
CA ARG A 114 -8.60 1.77 -7.71
C ARG A 114 -7.42 2.10 -8.63
N ALA A 115 -7.40 3.31 -9.18
CA ALA A 115 -6.36 3.74 -10.11
C ALA A 115 -5.06 4.18 -9.42
N ASN A 116 -5.12 4.62 -8.16
CA ASN A 116 -4.01 5.31 -7.48
C ASN A 116 -3.44 4.55 -6.28
N THR A 117 -4.05 3.44 -5.86
CA THR A 117 -3.47 2.62 -4.77
C THR A 117 -2.17 1.98 -5.22
N LEU A 118 -1.12 2.20 -4.43
CA LEU A 118 0.22 1.66 -4.60
C LEU A 118 0.71 0.99 -3.32
N SER A 119 1.84 0.31 -3.42
CA SER A 119 2.54 -0.21 -2.24
C SER A 119 3.35 0.90 -1.57
N ILE A 120 3.40 0.87 -0.23
CA ILE A 120 4.45 1.54 0.55
C ILE A 120 5.63 0.58 0.86
N TYR A 121 5.78 -0.48 0.06
CA TYR A 121 6.91 -1.40 0.05
C TYR A 121 7.03 -2.39 1.23
N HIS A 122 5.94 -2.64 1.96
CA HIS A 122 5.91 -3.55 3.11
C HIS A 122 5.28 -4.94 2.79
N SER A 123 5.87 -5.70 1.88
CA SER A 123 5.37 -7.05 1.57
C SER A 123 5.79 -8.07 2.64
N VAL A 124 4.83 -8.85 3.16
CA VAL A 124 5.05 -9.86 4.22
C VAL A 124 4.25 -11.14 3.99
N GLY A 125 4.51 -12.17 4.81
CA GLY A 125 3.60 -13.30 4.99
C GLY A 125 3.67 -14.40 3.94
N THR A 126 4.59 -14.32 2.97
CA THR A 126 4.74 -15.31 1.90
C THR A 126 5.32 -16.65 2.38
N CYS A 127 5.94 -16.71 3.57
CA CYS A 127 6.37 -17.91 4.27
C CYS A 127 5.93 -17.86 5.74
N ALA A 128 4.65 -17.55 5.97
CA ALA A 128 4.10 -17.22 7.29
C ALA A 128 4.48 -18.20 8.41
N MET A 129 4.87 -17.63 9.56
CA MET A 129 5.05 -18.33 10.83
C MET A 129 3.69 -18.54 11.50
N LEU A 130 3.03 -19.63 11.15
CA LEU A 130 1.72 -20.06 11.65
C LEU A 130 1.72 -21.57 11.92
N PRO A 131 0.75 -22.11 12.67
CA PRO A 131 0.55 -23.54 12.69
C PRO A 131 0.35 -24.09 11.27
N ARG A 132 0.94 -25.25 10.97
CA ARG A 132 0.86 -25.86 9.64
C ARG A 132 -0.59 -26.06 9.15
N LYS A 133 -1.52 -26.39 10.05
CA LYS A 133 -2.94 -26.57 9.74
C LYS A 133 -3.64 -25.28 9.28
N ASP A 134 -3.05 -24.12 9.59
CA ASP A 134 -3.57 -22.79 9.26
C ASP A 134 -2.80 -22.17 8.06
N GLY A 135 -2.02 -22.99 7.32
CA GLY A 135 -1.25 -22.56 6.15
C GLY A 135 0.17 -22.07 6.43
N GLY A 136 0.69 -22.27 7.64
CA GLY A 136 2.06 -21.88 7.98
C GLY A 136 3.13 -22.64 7.20
N VAL A 137 4.22 -21.93 6.86
CA VAL A 137 5.41 -22.47 6.17
C VAL A 137 6.52 -22.79 7.17
N VAL A 138 6.67 -21.97 8.21
CA VAL A 138 7.66 -22.15 9.28
C VAL A 138 7.01 -22.27 10.66
N ASP A 139 7.66 -23.01 11.55
CA ASP A 139 7.25 -23.09 12.96
C ASP A 139 7.78 -21.91 13.80
N PRO A 140 7.43 -21.78 15.10
CA PRO A 140 7.94 -20.70 15.97
C PRO A 140 9.46 -20.70 16.20
N LYS A 141 10.17 -21.72 15.73
CA LYS A 141 11.64 -21.77 15.70
C LYS A 141 12.19 -21.49 14.30
N LEU A 142 11.35 -20.97 13.40
CA LEU A 142 11.64 -20.60 12.01
C LEU A 142 12.03 -21.78 11.13
N ARG A 143 11.72 -23.01 11.53
CA ARG A 143 12.05 -24.23 10.77
C ARG A 143 10.97 -24.48 9.74
N VAL A 144 11.38 -24.72 8.50
CA VAL A 144 10.44 -25.06 7.41
C VAL A 144 9.79 -26.41 7.68
N TYR A 145 8.46 -26.47 7.62
CA TYR A 145 7.74 -27.73 7.82
C TYR A 145 8.10 -28.76 6.75
N GLY A 146 8.43 -29.98 7.18
CA GLY A 146 8.74 -31.09 6.27
C GLY A 146 10.17 -31.12 5.71
N VAL A 147 11.02 -30.14 6.05
CA VAL A 147 12.42 -30.07 5.60
C VAL A 147 13.35 -30.01 6.80
N SER A 148 14.42 -30.81 6.79
CA SER A 148 15.43 -30.76 7.85
C SER A 148 16.48 -29.69 7.56
N ARG A 149 16.98 -29.04 8.63
CA ARG A 149 18.08 -28.06 8.58
C ARG A 149 17.84 -26.84 7.66
N LEU A 150 16.58 -26.49 7.39
CA LEU A 150 16.20 -25.30 6.63
C LEU A 150 15.38 -24.33 7.49
N ARG A 151 15.70 -23.03 7.39
CA ARG A 151 14.95 -21.93 8.04
C ARG A 151 14.72 -20.78 7.06
N VAL A 152 13.68 -20.00 7.32
CA VAL A 152 13.42 -18.72 6.65
C VAL A 152 13.49 -17.61 7.70
N VAL A 153 14.26 -16.55 7.43
CA VAL A 153 14.54 -15.46 8.38
C VAL A 153 14.52 -14.13 7.64
N ASP A 154 13.33 -13.69 7.24
CA ASP A 154 13.06 -12.40 6.61
C ASP A 154 11.58 -12.02 6.83
N ALA A 155 11.13 -10.90 6.26
CA ALA A 155 9.76 -10.40 6.43
C ALA A 155 8.65 -11.36 5.95
N SER A 156 8.98 -12.37 5.13
CA SER A 156 8.02 -13.38 4.66
C SER A 156 7.41 -14.20 5.80
N ILE A 157 8.08 -14.30 6.96
CA ILE A 157 7.57 -15.06 8.10
C ILE A 157 6.47 -14.33 8.87
N ILE A 158 6.34 -13.02 8.68
CA ILE A 158 5.41 -12.16 9.44
C ILE A 158 3.98 -12.46 8.96
N PRO A 159 3.12 -13.12 9.78
CA PRO A 159 1.84 -13.62 9.30
C PRO A 159 0.76 -12.53 9.16
N ILE A 160 0.88 -11.47 9.96
CA ILE A 160 0.02 -10.27 9.92
C ILE A 160 0.97 -9.08 9.92
N ILE A 161 0.82 -8.21 8.93
CA ILE A 161 1.63 -6.99 8.83
C ILE A 161 1.49 -6.15 10.11
N PRO A 162 2.59 -5.70 10.72
CA PRO A 162 2.52 -4.80 11.86
C PRO A 162 2.02 -3.42 11.42
N GLY A 163 1.39 -2.69 12.34
CA GLY A 163 1.01 -1.29 12.17
C GLY A 163 2.19 -0.32 12.23
N ALA A 164 3.27 -0.60 11.50
CA ALA A 164 4.51 0.16 11.46
C ALA A 164 5.32 -0.15 10.19
N HIS A 165 6.36 0.64 9.92
CA HIS A 165 7.37 0.34 8.91
C HIS A 165 8.10 -0.99 9.21
N ILE A 166 8.57 -1.64 8.14
CA ILE A 166 9.28 -2.93 8.17
C ILE A 166 10.69 -2.77 7.62
#